data_AF-A0A7J7JD47-F1
#
_entry.id   AF-A0A7J7JD47-F1
#
_cell.length_a   1.000
_cell.length_b   1.000
_cell.length_c   1.000
_cell.angle_alpha   90.00
_cell.angle_beta   90.00
_cell.angle_gamma   90.00
#
_symmetry.space_group_name_H-M   'P 1'
#
loop_
_entity.id
_entity.type
_entity.pdbx_description
1 polymer ?
#
loop_
_entity_poly.entity_id
_entity_poly.type
_entity_poly.pdbx_seq_one_letter_code
_entity_poly.pdbx_strand_id
1 'polypeptide(L)'
;MYRLGFILLLLPSTAEGVTTAEEAQAKASCRSALQNNRKNIAGFVRLAFHDCVGGCNGCVNLNLVDPTNSDRPNAGLMEYVNELENKIATGGKPASMSRADFWILCSVEALQTARQNAGRAPLNINMVYGRQDCPDGPYTASTVNAANFPNPRQGLAVTVKWCLDTFGLSSQFCVALLGAHTLGRARARFSGFEGAWVRGAGEFHLNNGYYRELVEGPWIQNNNNPGSNNLADHRWQFEKSGRLGQPNLLMLNADMCLLKDIQPHAISGR
;
A
#
# COMPACT_ATOMS: atom_id res chain seq x y z
N MET A 1 26.53 -25.69 -53.37
CA MET A 1 26.17 -25.42 -51.96
C MET A 1 26.33 -23.93 -51.71
N TYR A 2 25.25 -23.16 -51.72
CA TYR A 2 25.26 -21.74 -51.36
C TYR A 2 25.14 -21.64 -49.83
N ARG A 3 26.19 -21.16 -49.15
CA ARG A 3 26.11 -20.79 -47.74
C ARG A 3 25.44 -19.41 -47.64
N LEU A 4 24.18 -19.37 -47.24
CA LEU A 4 23.56 -18.14 -46.75
C LEU A 4 24.27 -17.74 -45.45
N GLY A 5 25.05 -16.66 -45.48
CA GLY A 5 25.53 -16.00 -44.29
C GLY A 5 24.38 -15.26 -43.62
N PHE A 6 23.94 -15.72 -42.46
CA PHE A 6 23.08 -14.95 -41.59
C PHE A 6 23.90 -13.80 -40.99
N ILE A 7 23.63 -12.57 -41.46
CA ILE A 7 24.11 -11.37 -40.78
C ILE A 7 23.18 -11.14 -39.58
N LEU A 8 23.68 -11.46 -38.40
CA LEU A 8 23.02 -11.10 -37.14
C LEU A 8 23.17 -9.57 -36.96
N LEU A 9 22.16 -8.82 -37.41
CA LEU A 9 22.00 -7.40 -37.07
C LEU A 9 21.65 -7.30 -35.60
N LEU A 10 22.68 -7.20 -34.75
CA LEU A 10 22.54 -6.72 -33.38
C LEU A 10 22.21 -5.23 -33.47
N LEU A 11 20.91 -4.91 -33.53
CA LEU A 11 20.45 -3.57 -33.21
C LEU A 11 20.81 -3.33 -31.74
N PRO A 12 21.64 -2.34 -31.39
CA PRO A 12 21.81 -1.97 -30.01
C PRO A 12 20.45 -1.48 -29.52
N SER A 13 19.76 -2.28 -28.72
CA SER A 13 18.66 -1.76 -27.92
C SER A 13 19.33 -0.83 -26.92
N THR A 14 19.33 0.46 -27.21
CA THR A 14 19.60 1.49 -26.21
C THR A 14 18.39 1.50 -25.28
N ALA A 15 18.27 0.50 -24.42
CA ALA A 15 17.53 0.67 -23.18
C ALA A 15 18.37 1.66 -22.36
N GLU A 16 18.24 2.95 -22.68
CA GLU A 16 18.86 4.01 -21.91
C GLU A 16 18.22 3.96 -20.53
N GLY A 17 19.01 3.60 -19.52
CA GLY A 17 18.55 3.62 -18.15
C GLY A 17 18.14 5.03 -17.74
N VAL A 18 17.22 5.13 -16.79
CA VAL A 18 16.78 6.41 -16.22
C VAL A 18 18.00 7.20 -15.75
N THR A 19 18.20 8.39 -16.32
CA THR A 19 19.30 9.28 -15.94
C THR A 19 19.01 9.97 -14.60
N THR A 20 20.05 10.49 -13.94
CA THR A 20 19.88 11.26 -12.70
C THR A 20 19.00 12.51 -12.88
N ALA A 21 19.06 13.15 -14.05
CA ALA A 21 18.25 14.32 -14.36
C ALA A 21 16.75 13.94 -14.51
N GLU A 22 16.48 12.85 -15.21
CA GLU A 22 15.13 12.30 -15.38
C GLU A 22 14.54 11.84 -14.05
N GLU A 23 15.33 11.16 -13.21
CA GLU A 23 14.91 10.80 -11.85
C GLU A 23 14.58 12.05 -11.02
N ALA A 24 15.41 13.10 -11.09
CA ALA A 24 15.17 14.34 -10.36
C ALA A 24 13.87 15.03 -10.80
N GLN A 25 13.58 15.06 -12.11
CA GLN A 25 12.32 15.55 -12.66
C GLN A 25 11.13 14.74 -12.13
N ALA A 26 11.21 13.41 -12.19
CA ALA A 26 10.15 12.52 -11.72
C ALA A 26 9.88 12.70 -10.22
N LYS A 27 10.94 12.80 -9.39
CA LYS A 27 10.85 13.11 -7.96
C LYS A 27 10.16 14.45 -7.72
N ALA A 28 10.50 15.49 -8.48
CA ALA A 28 9.84 16.79 -8.37
C ALA A 28 8.33 16.71 -8.69
N SER A 29 7.96 15.94 -9.72
CA SER A 29 6.56 15.67 -10.05
C SER A 29 5.82 14.97 -8.91
N CYS A 30 6.37 13.89 -8.35
CA CYS A 30 5.80 13.18 -7.21
C CYS A 30 5.63 14.11 -5.99
N ARG A 31 6.66 14.91 -5.66
CA ARG A 31 6.59 15.87 -4.54
C ARG A 31 5.51 16.92 -4.73
N SER A 32 5.30 17.40 -5.96
CA SER A 32 4.21 18.35 -6.23
C SER A 32 2.82 17.76 -5.92
N ALA A 33 2.59 16.47 -6.23
CA ALA A 33 1.35 15.79 -5.87
C ALA A 33 1.17 15.67 -4.34
N LEU A 34 2.25 15.41 -3.61
CA LEU A 34 2.23 15.31 -2.15
C LEU A 34 1.94 16.67 -1.48
N GLN A 35 2.49 17.75 -2.03
CA GLN A 35 2.26 19.12 -1.55
C GLN A 35 0.81 19.58 -1.80
N ASN A 36 0.26 19.23 -2.96
CA ASN A 36 -1.11 19.59 -3.32
C ASN A 36 -2.16 18.86 -2.45
N ASN A 37 -1.89 17.62 -2.07
CA ASN A 37 -2.81 16.83 -1.26
C ASN A 37 -2.06 15.88 -0.32
N ARG A 38 -2.00 16.24 0.96
CA ARG A 38 -1.35 15.43 2.01
C ARG A 38 -1.86 13.99 2.12
N LYS A 39 -3.08 13.68 1.66
CA LYS A 39 -3.60 12.30 1.64
C LYS A 39 -2.78 11.39 0.73
N ASN A 40 -2.13 11.95 -0.28
CA ASN A 40 -1.25 11.23 -1.20
C ASN A 40 -0.06 10.60 -0.47
N ILE A 41 0.33 11.09 0.73
CA ILE A 41 1.38 10.48 1.54
C ILE A 41 1.04 9.01 1.86
N ALA A 42 -0.14 8.76 2.45
CA ALA A 42 -0.57 7.40 2.76
C ALA A 42 -1.09 6.69 1.50
N GLY A 43 -1.76 7.41 0.61
CA GLY A 43 -2.35 6.87 -0.61
C GLY A 43 -1.34 6.26 -1.57
N PHE A 44 -0.21 6.92 -1.82
CA PHE A 44 0.83 6.41 -2.72
C PHE A 44 1.55 5.20 -2.12
N VAL A 45 1.81 5.21 -0.81
CA VAL A 45 2.37 4.05 -0.10
C VAL A 45 1.44 2.83 -0.21
N ARG A 46 0.13 3.04 0.00
CA ARG A 46 -0.87 1.99 -0.17
C ARG A 46 -0.94 1.52 -1.63
N LEU A 47 -0.97 2.43 -2.61
CA LEU A 47 -1.02 2.07 -4.03
C LEU A 47 0.17 1.21 -4.42
N ALA A 48 1.39 1.60 -4.05
CA ALA A 48 2.60 0.83 -4.33
C ALA A 48 2.57 -0.57 -3.70
N PHE A 49 2.13 -0.69 -2.43
CA PHE A 49 1.97 -1.99 -1.79
C PHE A 49 0.99 -2.89 -2.56
N HIS A 50 -0.18 -2.34 -2.92
CA HIS A 50 -1.23 -3.10 -3.62
C HIS A 50 -0.85 -3.47 -5.05
N ASP A 51 -0.18 -2.59 -5.80
CA ASP A 51 0.42 -2.90 -7.11
C ASP A 51 1.44 -4.05 -6.95
N CYS A 52 2.25 -4.02 -5.90
CA CYS A 52 3.25 -5.06 -5.64
C CYS A 52 2.69 -6.42 -5.23
N VAL A 53 1.54 -6.48 -4.56
CA VAL A 53 0.78 -7.74 -4.40
C VAL A 53 0.35 -8.29 -5.76
N GLY A 54 0.10 -7.40 -6.74
CA GLY A 54 -0.26 -7.74 -8.12
C GLY A 54 0.91 -7.90 -9.10
N GLY A 55 2.17 -7.77 -8.63
CA GLY A 55 3.38 -7.95 -9.45
C GLY A 55 4.21 -6.68 -9.70
N CYS A 56 3.90 -5.55 -9.05
CA CYS A 56 4.63 -4.27 -9.14
C CYS A 56 4.78 -3.79 -10.60
N ASN A 57 3.71 -3.83 -11.40
CA ASN A 57 3.76 -3.57 -12.84
C ASN A 57 2.93 -2.34 -13.26
N GLY A 58 2.64 -1.45 -12.30
CA GLY A 58 1.96 -0.19 -12.55
C GLY A 58 0.49 -0.39 -12.92
N CYS A 59 -0.16 -1.42 -12.41
CA CYS A 59 -1.54 -1.75 -12.74
C CYS A 59 -2.32 -2.30 -11.55
N VAL A 60 -3.58 -1.87 -11.41
CA VAL A 60 -4.45 -2.36 -10.34
C VAL A 60 -5.82 -2.75 -10.86
N ASN A 61 -6.35 -3.88 -10.37
CA ASN A 61 -7.75 -4.24 -10.56
C ASN A 61 -8.60 -3.55 -9.49
N LEU A 62 -9.22 -2.41 -9.83
CA LEU A 62 -10.06 -1.64 -8.91
C LEU A 62 -11.40 -2.31 -8.58
N ASN A 63 -11.82 -3.27 -9.41
CA ASN A 63 -13.09 -3.99 -9.26
C ASN A 63 -12.91 -5.36 -8.57
N LEU A 64 -11.74 -5.60 -7.98
CA LEU A 64 -11.45 -6.84 -7.28
C LEU A 64 -12.33 -7.01 -6.04
N VAL A 65 -13.03 -8.14 -5.96
CA VAL A 65 -13.88 -8.52 -4.83
C VAL A 65 -13.53 -9.94 -4.38
N ASP A 66 -13.37 -10.13 -3.08
CA ASP A 66 -13.29 -11.45 -2.46
C ASP A 66 -14.71 -12.06 -2.39
N PRO A 67 -14.96 -13.19 -3.07
CA PRO A 67 -16.28 -13.81 -3.09
C PRO A 67 -16.70 -14.41 -1.73
N THR A 68 -15.76 -14.57 -0.78
CA THR A 68 -16.03 -15.22 0.51
C THR A 68 -16.51 -14.25 1.60
N ASN A 69 -16.17 -12.97 1.51
CA ASN A 69 -16.34 -12.00 2.59
C ASN A 69 -16.57 -10.55 2.09
N SER A 70 -16.83 -10.40 0.80
CA SER A 70 -17.11 -9.14 0.10
C SER A 70 -15.99 -8.09 0.19
N ASP A 71 -14.78 -8.47 0.65
CA ASP A 71 -13.65 -7.54 0.73
C ASP A 71 -13.27 -7.01 -0.65
N ARG A 72 -12.95 -5.72 -0.70
CA ARG A 72 -12.53 -5.03 -1.92
C ARG A 72 -11.15 -4.42 -1.68
N PRO A 73 -10.06 -5.21 -1.75
CA PRO A 73 -8.74 -4.78 -1.29
C PRO A 73 -8.27 -3.49 -1.98
N ASN A 74 -8.63 -3.29 -3.24
CA ASN A 74 -8.24 -2.12 -4.04
C ASN A 74 -9.24 -0.96 -4.01
N ALA A 75 -10.33 -1.06 -3.24
CA ALA A 75 -11.33 0.01 -3.14
C ALA A 75 -10.69 1.32 -2.64
N GLY A 76 -11.07 2.43 -3.27
CA GLY A 76 -10.53 3.76 -2.95
C GLY A 76 -9.14 4.05 -3.51
N LEU A 77 -8.51 3.14 -4.27
CA LEU A 77 -7.21 3.44 -4.91
C LEU A 77 -7.34 4.32 -6.17
N MET A 78 -8.53 4.41 -6.76
CA MET A 78 -8.78 5.16 -8.00
C MET A 78 -8.32 6.62 -7.93
N GLU A 79 -8.48 7.29 -6.78
CA GLU A 79 -8.05 8.70 -6.64
C GLU A 79 -6.53 8.85 -6.77
N TYR A 80 -5.75 7.91 -6.24
CA TYR A 80 -4.29 7.94 -6.29
C TYR A 80 -3.75 7.51 -7.65
N VAL A 81 -4.40 6.53 -8.29
CA VAL A 81 -4.09 6.16 -9.68
C VAL A 81 -4.31 7.37 -10.58
N ASN A 82 -5.48 8.00 -10.52
CA ASN A 82 -5.79 9.16 -11.37
C ASN A 82 -4.83 10.34 -11.15
N GLU A 83 -4.41 10.60 -9.91
CA GLU A 83 -3.41 11.63 -9.62
C GLU A 83 -2.07 11.32 -10.30
N LEU A 84 -1.56 10.08 -10.18
CA LEU A 84 -0.29 9.68 -10.79
C LEU A 84 -0.37 9.63 -12.31
N GLU A 85 -1.48 9.15 -12.88
CA GLU A 85 -1.69 9.16 -14.33
C GLU A 85 -1.80 10.58 -14.88
N ASN A 86 -2.39 11.52 -14.14
CA ASN A 86 -2.37 12.93 -14.52
C ASN A 86 -0.94 13.47 -14.56
N LYS A 87 -0.12 13.16 -13.55
CA LYS A 87 1.31 13.52 -13.54
C LYS A 87 2.05 12.90 -14.74
N ILE A 88 1.76 11.66 -15.11
CA ILE A 88 2.32 11.04 -16.31
C ILE A 88 1.90 11.80 -17.57
N ALA A 89 0.60 12.04 -17.74
CA ALA A 89 0.03 12.71 -18.90
C ALA A 89 0.53 14.15 -19.09
N THR A 90 0.94 14.81 -18.00
CA THR A 90 1.49 16.18 -18.00
C THR A 90 3.02 16.23 -18.05
N GLY A 91 3.69 15.13 -18.40
CA GLY A 91 5.14 15.08 -18.59
C GLY A 91 5.95 14.92 -17.29
N GLY A 92 5.30 14.56 -16.19
CA GLY A 92 5.93 14.31 -14.90
C GLY A 92 6.71 13.00 -14.83
N LYS A 93 6.54 12.09 -15.80
CA LYS A 93 7.28 10.83 -15.92
C LYS A 93 8.12 10.85 -17.21
N PRO A 94 9.45 10.71 -17.13
CA PRO A 94 10.32 10.55 -18.28
C PRO A 94 9.93 9.36 -19.18
N ALA A 95 10.27 9.43 -20.48
CA ALA A 95 9.96 8.36 -21.42
C ALA A 95 10.78 7.08 -21.12
N SER A 96 12.00 7.22 -20.58
CA SER A 96 12.87 6.12 -20.14
C SER A 96 12.37 5.40 -18.88
N MET A 97 11.39 5.96 -18.17
CA MET A 97 10.83 5.42 -16.93
C MET A 97 9.47 4.77 -17.19
N SER A 98 9.27 3.55 -16.72
CA SER A 98 7.96 2.88 -16.76
C SER A 98 6.98 3.50 -15.76
N ARG A 99 5.68 3.37 -16.00
CA ARG A 99 4.64 3.77 -15.03
C ARG A 99 4.83 3.05 -13.70
N ALA A 100 5.14 1.76 -13.74
CA ALA A 100 5.45 0.94 -12.57
C ALA A 100 6.57 1.57 -11.72
N ASP A 101 7.68 1.94 -12.35
CA ASP A 101 8.79 2.61 -11.66
C ASP A 101 8.39 3.98 -11.11
N PHE A 102 7.59 4.74 -11.86
CA PHE A 102 7.11 6.05 -11.42
C PHE A 102 6.19 5.95 -10.20
N TRP A 103 5.29 4.96 -10.15
CA TRP A 103 4.43 4.72 -9.00
C TRP A 103 5.24 4.37 -7.74
N ILE A 104 6.24 3.49 -7.86
CA ILE A 104 7.14 3.16 -6.75
C ILE A 104 7.95 4.39 -6.32
N LEU A 105 8.48 5.17 -7.27
CA LEU A 105 9.21 6.40 -6.98
C LEU A 105 8.36 7.40 -6.20
N CYS A 106 7.10 7.60 -6.60
CA CYS A 106 6.19 8.48 -5.88
C CYS A 106 5.84 7.97 -4.48
N SER A 107 5.75 6.65 -4.27
CA SER A 107 5.65 6.05 -2.93
C SER A 107 6.91 6.30 -2.10
N VAL A 108 8.11 6.19 -2.69
CA VAL A 108 9.36 6.51 -1.97
C VAL A 108 9.40 7.99 -1.58
N GLU A 109 9.05 8.92 -2.47
CA GLU A 109 8.95 10.34 -2.11
C GLU A 109 7.88 10.60 -1.04
N ALA A 110 6.79 9.81 -1.02
CA ALA A 110 5.78 9.86 0.04
C ALA A 110 6.35 9.43 1.40
N LEU A 111 7.14 8.35 1.45
CA LEU A 111 7.84 7.90 2.66
C LEU A 111 8.87 8.94 3.13
N GLN A 112 9.63 9.54 2.20
CA GLN A 112 10.58 10.62 2.53
C GLN A 112 9.85 11.83 3.14
N THR A 113 8.75 12.25 2.53
CA THR A 113 7.91 13.35 3.04
C THR A 113 7.36 13.02 4.43
N ALA A 114 6.86 11.80 4.63
CA ALA A 114 6.35 11.36 5.94
C ALA A 114 7.44 11.34 7.03
N ARG A 115 8.69 11.00 6.67
CA ARG A 115 9.84 11.03 7.58
C ARG A 115 10.24 12.46 7.95
N GLN A 116 10.24 13.35 6.97
CA GLN A 116 10.50 14.78 7.18
C GLN A 116 9.43 15.40 8.09
N ASN A 117 8.14 15.12 7.85
CA ASN A 117 7.05 15.58 8.72
C ASN A 117 7.22 15.08 10.17
N ALA A 118 7.80 13.89 10.35
CA ALA A 118 8.13 13.34 11.67
C ALA A 118 9.38 13.95 12.32
N GLY A 119 10.06 14.92 11.68
CA GLY A 119 11.31 15.49 12.15
C GLY A 119 12.46 14.48 12.18
N ARG A 120 12.44 13.48 11.29
CA ARG A 120 13.44 12.41 11.21
C ARG A 120 14.33 12.59 9.99
N ALA A 121 15.54 12.03 10.08
CA ALA A 121 16.44 11.93 8.94
C ALA A 121 15.78 11.19 7.75
N PRO A 122 16.12 11.52 6.50
CA PRO A 122 15.65 10.80 5.32
C PRO A 122 15.92 9.29 5.39
N LEU A 123 15.15 8.51 4.65
CA LEU A 123 15.42 7.10 4.45
C LEU A 123 16.52 6.94 3.40
N ASN A 124 17.43 5.99 3.61
CA ASN A 124 18.37 5.58 2.57
C ASN A 124 17.71 4.48 1.72
N ILE A 125 17.03 4.87 0.65
CA ILE A 125 16.37 3.96 -0.30
C ILE A 125 17.03 4.14 -1.66
N ASN A 126 17.71 3.11 -2.13
CA ASN A 126 18.28 3.08 -3.47
C ASN A 126 17.22 2.57 -4.44
N MET A 127 16.79 3.43 -5.36
CA MET A 127 15.87 3.04 -6.42
C MET A 127 16.59 2.20 -7.46
N VAL A 128 15.97 1.10 -7.86
CA VAL A 128 16.35 0.30 -9.03
C VAL A 128 15.19 0.37 -10.02
N TYR A 129 15.51 0.79 -11.23
CA TYR A 129 14.58 1.00 -12.34
C TYR A 129 14.65 -0.19 -13.33
N GLY A 130 13.64 -0.28 -14.19
CA GLY A 130 13.49 -1.34 -15.20
C GLY A 130 12.26 -2.22 -14.99
N ARG A 131 11.30 -1.82 -14.15
CA ARG A 131 10.01 -2.55 -14.05
C ARG A 131 9.28 -2.47 -15.38
N GLN A 132 8.72 -3.59 -15.81
CA GLN A 132 7.90 -3.63 -17.02
C GLN A 132 6.46 -3.23 -16.69
N ASP A 133 5.91 -2.28 -17.43
CA ASP A 133 4.50 -1.92 -17.32
C ASP A 133 3.61 -3.07 -17.76
N CYS A 134 2.48 -3.28 -17.08
CA CYS A 134 1.45 -4.15 -17.62
C CYS A 134 0.87 -3.56 -18.92
N PRO A 135 0.44 -4.42 -19.89
CA PRO A 135 0.01 -3.97 -21.21
C PRO A 135 -1.19 -3.00 -21.21
N ASP A 136 -2.18 -3.24 -20.34
CA ASP A 136 -3.48 -2.56 -20.38
C ASP A 136 -3.63 -1.44 -19.33
N GLY A 137 -2.55 -1.05 -18.66
CA GLY A 137 -2.69 -0.21 -17.48
C GLY A 137 -3.22 1.20 -17.76
N PRO A 138 -3.61 1.93 -16.70
CA PRO A 138 -3.28 1.67 -15.30
C PRO A 138 -4.20 0.65 -14.61
N TYR A 139 -5.21 0.15 -15.33
CA TYR A 139 -6.19 -0.79 -14.83
C TYR A 139 -5.99 -2.15 -15.47
N THR A 140 -6.25 -3.21 -14.71
CA THR A 140 -6.20 -4.56 -15.26
C THR A 140 -7.43 -5.34 -14.85
N ALA A 141 -7.95 -6.14 -15.79
CA ALA A 141 -8.93 -7.18 -15.49
C ALA A 141 -8.26 -8.47 -14.95
N SER A 142 -6.92 -8.50 -14.89
CA SER A 142 -6.14 -9.64 -14.42
C SER A 142 -6.68 -10.17 -13.09
N THR A 143 -6.73 -11.49 -13.00
CA THR A 143 -7.29 -12.27 -11.91
C THR A 143 -6.31 -12.37 -10.74
N VAL A 144 -5.66 -11.26 -10.33
CA VAL A 144 -4.99 -11.24 -9.03
C VAL A 144 -6.05 -11.63 -8.02
N ASN A 145 -5.89 -12.81 -7.42
CA ASN A 145 -6.89 -13.36 -6.54
C ASN A 145 -6.99 -12.44 -5.31
N ALA A 146 -8.20 -12.08 -4.90
CA ALA A 146 -8.40 -11.28 -3.69
C ALA A 146 -7.77 -11.96 -2.46
N ALA A 147 -7.71 -13.30 -2.45
CA ALA A 147 -7.02 -14.09 -1.42
C ALA A 147 -5.50 -13.88 -1.37
N ASN A 148 -4.89 -13.28 -2.40
CA ASN A 148 -3.48 -12.90 -2.38
C ASN A 148 -3.21 -11.65 -1.53
N PHE A 149 -4.25 -10.91 -1.12
CA PHE A 149 -4.12 -9.78 -0.21
C PHE A 149 -4.17 -10.25 1.25
N PRO A 150 -3.47 -9.55 2.16
CA PRO A 150 -3.51 -9.91 3.57
C PRO A 150 -4.91 -9.64 4.12
N ASN A 151 -5.47 -10.61 4.83
CA ASN A 151 -6.82 -10.49 5.37
C ASN A 151 -6.76 -9.77 6.75
N PRO A 152 -7.45 -8.62 6.90
CA PRO A 152 -7.37 -7.79 8.10
C PRO A 152 -7.95 -8.46 9.36
N ARG A 153 -8.74 -9.52 9.21
CA ARG A 153 -9.41 -10.26 10.29
C ARG A 153 -8.57 -11.42 10.85
N GLN A 154 -7.43 -11.74 10.22
CA GLN A 154 -6.61 -12.90 10.59
C GLN A 154 -5.67 -12.63 11.77
N GLY A 155 -5.22 -13.71 12.41
CA GLY A 155 -4.24 -13.69 13.50
C GLY A 155 -2.78 -13.72 13.03
N LEU A 156 -1.86 -13.69 14.00
CA LEU A 156 -0.42 -13.52 13.76
C LEU A 156 0.17 -14.56 12.80
N ALA A 157 -0.13 -15.84 13.03
CA ALA A 157 0.42 -16.95 12.24
C ALA A 157 0.10 -16.82 10.74
N VAL A 158 -1.12 -16.40 10.41
CA VAL A 158 -1.54 -16.22 9.01
C VAL A 158 -0.90 -14.97 8.43
N THR A 159 -0.83 -13.86 9.17
CA THR A 159 -0.18 -12.62 8.73
C THR A 159 1.31 -12.84 8.41
N VAL A 160 2.06 -13.49 9.30
CA VAL A 160 3.50 -13.74 9.07
C VAL A 160 3.73 -14.76 7.96
N LYS A 161 2.87 -15.79 7.85
CA LYS A 161 2.91 -16.74 6.74
C LYS A 161 2.68 -16.03 5.41
N TRP A 162 1.69 -15.15 5.34
CA TRP A 162 1.39 -14.37 4.15
C TRP A 162 2.59 -13.48 3.75
N CYS A 163 3.19 -12.76 4.69
CA CYS A 163 4.39 -11.95 4.44
C CYS A 163 5.54 -12.78 3.84
N LEU A 164 5.74 -14.00 4.35
CA LEU A 164 6.76 -14.91 3.85
C LEU A 164 6.42 -15.42 2.45
N ASP A 165 5.19 -15.90 2.24
CA ASP A 165 4.77 -16.50 0.97
C ASP A 165 4.72 -15.47 -0.16
N THR A 166 4.30 -14.23 0.13
CA THR A 166 4.11 -13.17 -0.88
C THR A 166 5.39 -12.39 -1.17
N PHE A 167 6.19 -12.08 -0.14
CA PHE A 167 7.36 -11.20 -0.28
C PHE A 167 8.68 -11.79 0.21
N GLY A 168 8.68 -13.03 0.70
CA GLY A 168 9.88 -13.65 1.28
C GLY A 168 10.34 -13.00 2.59
N LEU A 169 9.46 -12.24 3.26
CA LEU A 169 9.81 -11.49 4.46
C LEU A 169 9.78 -12.39 5.70
N SER A 170 10.82 -12.29 6.53
CA SER A 170 10.81 -12.88 7.87
C SER A 170 9.74 -12.23 8.76
N SER A 171 9.39 -12.87 9.88
CA SER A 171 8.46 -12.29 10.85
C SER A 171 8.89 -10.90 11.32
N GLN A 172 10.19 -10.67 11.53
CA GLN A 172 10.73 -9.36 11.90
C GLN A 172 10.43 -8.29 10.85
N PHE A 173 10.63 -8.60 9.56
CA PHE A 173 10.32 -7.67 8.48
C PHE A 173 8.82 -7.50 8.27
N CYS A 174 8.01 -8.54 8.51
CA CYS A 174 6.56 -8.44 8.49
C CYS A 174 6.06 -7.47 9.58
N VAL A 175 6.59 -7.57 10.80
CA VAL A 175 6.27 -6.61 11.88
C VAL A 175 6.68 -5.20 11.50
N ALA A 176 7.87 -5.00 10.93
CA ALA A 176 8.32 -3.68 10.45
C ALA A 176 7.41 -3.11 9.36
N LEU A 177 6.94 -3.95 8.43
CA LEU A 177 6.02 -3.58 7.37
C LEU A 177 4.66 -3.12 7.92
N LEU A 178 4.12 -3.80 8.94
CA LEU A 178 2.88 -3.37 9.62
C LEU A 178 3.01 -1.97 10.24
N GLY A 179 4.23 -1.53 10.58
CA GLY A 179 4.49 -0.16 11.04
C GLY A 179 4.08 0.93 10.03
N ALA A 180 3.92 0.59 8.75
CA ALA A 180 3.38 1.50 7.74
C ALA A 180 1.94 1.97 8.05
N HIS A 181 1.18 1.23 8.85
CA HIS A 181 -0.13 1.64 9.36
C HIS A 181 -0.08 2.91 10.21
N THR A 182 1.10 3.39 10.61
CA THR A 182 1.22 4.76 11.16
C THR A 182 0.76 5.84 10.16
N LEU A 183 0.67 5.53 8.86
CA LEU A 183 0.25 6.44 7.82
C LEU A 183 -1.23 6.22 7.45
N GLY A 184 -1.98 7.31 7.41
CA GLY A 184 -3.36 7.31 6.96
C GLY A 184 -4.35 6.65 7.93
N ARG A 185 -5.42 6.11 7.35
CA ARG A 185 -6.58 5.60 8.08
C ARG A 185 -7.45 4.69 7.21
N ALA A 186 -8.23 3.84 7.86
CA ALA A 186 -9.31 3.10 7.21
C ALA A 186 -10.56 3.97 7.05
N ARG A 187 -11.36 3.64 6.02
CA ARG A 187 -12.68 4.23 5.77
C ARG A 187 -13.70 3.13 5.55
N ALA A 188 -14.83 3.22 6.25
CA ALA A 188 -15.88 2.21 6.20
C ALA A 188 -16.38 1.99 4.77
N ARG A 189 -16.53 3.06 3.99
CA ARG A 189 -16.96 3.00 2.58
C ARG A 189 -16.02 2.23 1.63
N PHE A 190 -14.76 1.99 2.04
CA PHE A 190 -13.78 1.29 1.20
C PHE A 190 -13.48 -0.12 1.71
N SER A 191 -13.31 -0.28 3.03
CA SER A 191 -12.87 -1.54 3.64
C SER A 191 -13.88 -2.15 4.62
N GLY A 192 -14.90 -1.38 5.02
CA GLY A 192 -15.78 -1.72 6.14
C GLY A 192 -15.18 -1.42 7.52
N PHE A 193 -13.91 -1.04 7.62
CA PHE A 193 -13.26 -0.59 8.86
C PHE A 193 -13.16 0.94 8.91
N GLU A 194 -13.24 1.54 10.09
CA GLU A 194 -13.18 3.00 10.27
C GLU A 194 -12.20 3.39 11.39
N GLY A 195 -11.37 4.38 11.13
CA GLY A 195 -10.47 4.98 12.11
C GLY A 195 -9.03 5.09 11.63
N ALA A 196 -8.25 5.91 12.32
CA ALA A 196 -6.81 6.01 12.11
C ALA A 196 -6.07 5.14 13.13
N TRP A 197 -4.88 4.64 12.80
CA TRP A 197 -4.06 3.92 13.78
C TRP A 197 -3.39 4.85 14.79
N VAL A 198 -3.21 6.12 14.43
CA VAL A 198 -2.52 7.12 15.24
C VAL A 198 -3.31 8.42 15.35
N ARG A 199 -3.02 9.22 16.38
CA ARG A 199 -3.77 10.44 16.70
C ARG A 199 -3.38 11.62 15.82
N GLY A 200 -4.39 12.43 15.48
CA GLY A 200 -4.22 13.76 14.87
C GLY A 200 -3.35 13.74 13.60
N ALA A 201 -2.38 14.66 13.53
CA ALA A 201 -1.46 14.77 12.40
C ALA A 201 -0.44 13.60 12.31
N GLY A 202 -0.40 12.71 13.30
CA GLY A 202 0.49 11.54 13.30
C GLY A 202 0.29 10.64 12.07
N GLU A 203 -0.89 10.65 11.46
CA GLU A 203 -1.20 9.84 10.27
C GLU A 203 -0.43 10.27 9.00
N PHE A 204 0.40 11.32 9.09
CA PHE A 204 1.29 11.77 8.01
C PHE A 204 2.76 11.67 8.41
N HIS A 205 3.07 11.03 9.54
CA HIS A 205 4.39 10.94 10.13
C HIS A 205 4.86 9.48 10.13
N LEU A 206 5.93 9.18 9.40
CA LEU A 206 6.54 7.86 9.45
C LEU A 206 7.48 7.77 10.67
N ASN A 207 6.94 7.29 11.78
CA ASN A 207 7.63 7.13 13.05
C ASN A 207 7.04 5.95 13.87
N ASN A 208 7.40 5.86 15.14
CA ASN A 208 6.96 4.77 16.03
C ASN A 208 5.52 4.94 16.58
N GLY A 209 4.71 5.82 15.99
CA GLY A 209 3.37 6.17 16.48
C GLY A 209 2.43 4.98 16.53
N TYR A 210 2.42 4.16 15.47
CA TYR A 210 1.63 2.92 15.40
C TYR A 210 1.89 2.00 16.60
N TYR A 211 3.15 1.65 16.85
CA TYR A 211 3.50 0.73 17.95
C TYR A 211 3.23 1.32 19.33
N ARG A 212 3.43 2.63 19.51
CA ARG A 212 3.05 3.30 20.78
C ARG A 212 1.55 3.21 21.02
N GLU A 213 0.75 3.57 20.03
CA GLU A 213 -0.71 3.53 20.18
C GLU A 213 -1.21 2.09 20.34
N LEU A 214 -0.57 1.10 19.70
CA LEU A 214 -0.88 -0.31 19.88
C LEU A 214 -0.77 -0.73 21.35
N VAL A 215 0.33 -0.38 22.04
CA VAL A 215 0.57 -0.78 23.45
C VAL A 215 -0.13 0.13 24.48
N GLU A 216 -0.45 1.38 24.12
CA GLU A 216 -1.01 2.37 25.04
C GLU A 216 -2.56 2.36 25.06
N GLY A 217 -3.14 1.71 26.05
CA GLY A 217 -4.52 1.97 26.50
C GLY A 217 -5.51 0.82 26.29
N PRO A 218 -6.72 0.96 26.86
CA PRO A 218 -7.74 -0.07 26.74
C PRO A 218 -8.31 -0.08 25.33
N TRP A 219 -8.19 -1.21 24.68
CA TRP A 219 -8.82 -1.51 23.39
C TRP A 219 -10.11 -2.27 23.61
N ILE A 220 -11.20 -1.80 23.02
CA ILE A 220 -12.52 -2.45 23.03
C ILE A 220 -12.78 -2.99 21.63
N GLN A 221 -13.24 -4.23 21.51
CA GLN A 221 -13.55 -4.81 20.21
C GLN A 221 -15.01 -4.56 19.83
N ASN A 222 -15.24 -3.94 18.68
CA ASN A 222 -16.56 -3.59 18.14
C ASN A 222 -16.72 -4.14 16.72
N ASN A 223 -17.98 -4.37 16.30
CA ASN A 223 -18.30 -4.74 14.92
C ASN A 223 -18.80 -3.51 14.18
N ASN A 224 -18.06 -3.07 13.16
CA ASN A 224 -18.41 -1.91 12.35
C ASN A 224 -19.42 -2.22 11.21
N ASN A 225 -19.83 -3.48 11.07
CA ASN A 225 -20.90 -3.92 10.18
C ASN A 225 -21.86 -4.91 10.88
N PRO A 226 -22.54 -4.49 11.97
CA PRO A 226 -23.36 -5.39 12.77
C PRO A 226 -24.68 -5.78 12.09
N GLY A 227 -25.11 -5.03 11.07
CA GLY A 227 -26.34 -5.28 10.33
C GLY A 227 -26.24 -6.32 9.22
N SER A 228 -25.05 -6.88 8.95
CA SER A 228 -24.92 -7.94 7.95
C SER A 228 -25.40 -9.28 8.48
N ASN A 229 -26.29 -9.93 7.73
CA ASN A 229 -26.74 -11.30 7.99
C ASN A 229 -25.67 -12.33 7.63
N ASN A 230 -24.71 -11.99 6.75
CA ASN A 230 -23.55 -12.81 6.49
C ASN A 230 -22.45 -12.44 7.50
N LEU A 231 -22.18 -13.36 8.42
CA LEU A 231 -21.20 -13.14 9.48
C LEU A 231 -19.78 -12.89 8.92
N ALA A 232 -19.44 -13.45 7.75
CA ALA A 232 -18.15 -13.18 7.09
C ALA A 232 -17.97 -11.71 6.67
N ASP A 233 -19.08 -10.96 6.54
CA ASP A 233 -19.05 -9.52 6.25
C ASP A 233 -18.98 -8.66 7.53
N HIS A 234 -18.96 -9.27 8.73
CA HIS A 234 -18.73 -8.53 9.96
C HIS A 234 -17.33 -7.90 9.94
N ARG A 235 -17.21 -6.72 10.55
CA ARG A 235 -15.99 -5.90 10.54
C ARG A 235 -15.56 -5.66 11.97
N TRP A 236 -15.11 -6.73 12.61
CA TRP A 236 -14.58 -6.71 13.96
C TRP A 236 -13.24 -5.98 13.99
N GLN A 237 -13.19 -4.90 14.75
CA GLN A 237 -12.01 -4.08 14.95
C GLN A 237 -11.84 -3.72 16.42
N PHE A 238 -10.61 -3.45 16.82
CA PHE A 238 -10.31 -2.87 18.10
C PHE A 238 -10.36 -1.35 17.99
N GLU A 239 -11.09 -0.75 18.91
CA GLU A 239 -11.29 0.68 19.01
C GLU A 239 -10.75 1.22 20.32
N LYS A 240 -10.14 2.39 20.25
CA LYS A 240 -9.68 3.15 21.40
C LYS A 240 -10.14 4.59 21.25
N SER A 241 -10.68 5.17 22.32
CA SER A 241 -11.18 6.55 22.28
C SER A 241 -10.08 7.54 21.87
N GLY A 242 -10.43 8.41 20.93
CA GLY A 242 -9.61 9.56 20.57
C GLY A 242 -9.45 10.55 21.74
N ARG A 243 -8.62 11.57 21.56
CA ARG A 243 -8.67 12.75 22.45
C ARG A 243 -9.99 13.49 22.24
N LEU A 244 -10.38 14.37 23.16
CA LEU A 244 -11.57 15.20 23.00
C LEU A 244 -11.57 15.90 21.63
N GLY A 245 -12.65 15.71 20.86
CA GLY A 245 -12.78 16.25 19.50
C GLY A 245 -12.00 15.50 18.40
N GLN A 246 -11.36 14.38 18.71
CA GLN A 246 -10.70 13.51 17.73
C GLN A 246 -11.47 12.20 17.53
N PRO A 247 -11.48 11.62 16.32
CA PRO A 247 -12.10 10.33 16.07
C PRO A 247 -11.41 9.21 16.87
N ASN A 248 -12.12 8.11 17.05
CA ASN A 248 -11.55 6.88 17.62
C ASN A 248 -10.39 6.37 16.78
N LEU A 249 -9.45 5.72 17.46
CA LEU A 249 -8.37 4.98 16.83
C LEU A 249 -8.81 3.55 16.51
N LEU A 250 -8.15 2.97 15.53
CA LEU A 250 -8.37 1.65 14.98
C LEU A 250 -7.13 0.77 15.18
N MET A 251 -7.35 -0.48 15.54
CA MET A 251 -6.45 -1.60 15.24
C MET A 251 -7.28 -2.75 14.65
N LEU A 252 -6.79 -3.35 13.59
CA LEU A 252 -7.35 -4.57 13.02
C LEU A 252 -6.94 -5.78 13.85
N ASN A 253 -7.53 -6.95 13.60
CA ASN A 253 -7.04 -8.19 14.22
C ASN A 253 -5.59 -8.48 13.79
N ALA A 254 -5.28 -8.21 12.51
CA ALA A 254 -3.94 -8.33 11.98
C ALA A 254 -2.92 -7.35 12.62
N ASP A 255 -3.39 -6.29 13.28
CA ASP A 255 -2.53 -5.40 14.09
C ASP A 255 -2.43 -5.89 15.54
N MET A 256 -3.59 -6.16 16.15
CA MET A 256 -3.67 -6.49 17.58
C MET A 256 -2.99 -7.81 17.92
N CYS A 257 -2.86 -8.72 16.94
CA CYS A 257 -2.14 -9.98 17.09
C CYS A 257 -0.63 -9.81 17.36
N LEU A 258 -0.06 -8.61 17.17
CA LEU A 258 1.29 -8.27 17.59
C LEU A 258 1.44 -8.08 19.10
N LEU A 259 0.35 -7.73 19.78
CA LEU A 259 0.34 -7.43 21.22
C LEU A 259 -0.39 -8.50 22.04
N LYS A 260 -1.49 -9.02 21.50
CA LYS A 260 -2.34 -9.99 22.18
C LYS A 260 -2.30 -11.31 21.41
N ASP A 261 -2.17 -12.42 22.14
CA ASP A 261 -2.39 -13.75 21.57
C ASP A 261 -3.89 -13.96 21.36
N ILE A 262 -4.38 -13.45 20.23
CA ILE A 262 -5.75 -13.61 19.77
C ILE A 262 -5.79 -14.72 18.72
N GLN A 263 -6.85 -15.52 18.77
CA GLN A 263 -7.19 -16.51 17.75
C GLN A 263 -8.53 -16.10 17.14
N PRO A 264 -8.55 -15.07 16.25
CA PRO A 264 -9.80 -14.54 15.74
C PRO A 264 -10.59 -15.64 15.06
N HIS A 265 -11.83 -15.83 15.50
CA HIS A 265 -12.70 -16.78 14.85
C HIS A 265 -12.93 -16.35 13.39
N ALA A 266 -12.75 -17.28 12.45
CA ALA A 266 -12.77 -17.00 11.01
C ALA A 266 -14.04 -16.29 10.51
N ILE A 267 -15.14 -16.44 11.25
CA ILE A 267 -16.46 -15.90 10.91
C ILE A 267 -16.84 -14.73 11.83
N SER A 268 -16.56 -14.83 13.13
CA SER A 268 -17.03 -13.83 14.12
C SER A 268 -15.95 -12.85 14.55
N GLY A 269 -14.71 -12.95 14.04
CA GLY A 269 -13.61 -12.02 14.26
C GLY A 269 -13.18 -11.78 15.72
N ARG A 270 -13.84 -12.44 16.68
CA ARG A 270 -13.61 -12.46 18.12
C ARG A 270 -12.78 -13.67 18.49
#